data_AF-W1J5L8-F1
#
_entry.id   AF-W1J5L8-F1
#
_cell.length_a   1.000
_cell.length_b   1.000
_cell.length_c   1.000
_cell.angle_alpha   90.00
_cell.angle_beta   90.00
_cell.angle_gamma   90.00
#
_symmetry.space_group_name_H-M   'P 1'
#
loop_
_entity.id
_entity.type
_entity.pdbx_description
1 polymer ?
#
loop_
_entity_poly.entity_id
_entity_poly.type
_entity_poly.pdbx_seq_one_letter_code
_entity_poly.pdbx_strand_id
1 'polypeptide(L)'
;MKKYKLLISIIMVLNFSACSNDTEITKETHSLKTNHTAYQTLYAGISSMKECGRGYVVGVWSNANRWNEWAVWLSKTGRSWNNNDAKIYWSYSKLRTDYDSGKNAYATILAAQASGQMVALFDDQWPARCNTWGSGLYEGPQFNSVQAWFP
;
A
#
# COMPACT_ATOMS: atom_id res chain seq x y z
N MET A 1 15.61 -45.46 36.22
CA MET A 1 16.31 -44.17 36.40
C MET A 1 17.74 -44.29 35.89
N LYS A 2 18.24 -43.22 35.27
CA LYS A 2 19.60 -42.99 34.73
C LYS A 2 19.82 -43.40 33.26
N LYS A 3 19.99 -42.35 32.44
CA LYS A 3 20.96 -42.16 31.32
C LYS A 3 20.32 -41.74 29.98
N TYR A 4 19.64 -40.60 29.97
CA TYR A 4 19.49 -39.78 28.76
C TYR A 4 19.97 -38.36 29.06
N LYS A 5 21.29 -38.22 29.22
CA LYS A 5 21.99 -36.93 29.25
C LYS A 5 22.92 -36.91 28.03
N LEU A 6 22.38 -36.49 26.89
CA LEU A 6 23.10 -36.13 25.67
C LEU A 6 22.13 -35.33 24.76
N LEU A 7 21.49 -34.26 25.24
CA LEU A 7 22.00 -32.89 25.27
C LEU A 7 22.87 -32.53 24.04
N ILE A 8 22.17 -31.94 23.05
CA ILE A 8 22.49 -30.69 22.36
C ILE A 8 23.95 -30.57 21.88
N SER A 9 24.18 -30.92 20.60
CA SER A 9 25.28 -30.39 19.78
C SER A 9 25.07 -30.76 18.30
N ILE A 10 24.01 -30.23 17.67
CA ILE A 10 23.92 -30.14 16.20
C ILE A 10 23.38 -28.74 15.86
N ILE A 11 24.13 -27.72 16.29
CA ILE A 11 24.10 -26.38 15.72
C ILE A 11 25.56 -26.05 15.45
N MET A 12 25.99 -26.25 14.22
CA MET A 12 27.01 -25.47 13.51
C MET A 12 27.40 -26.25 12.25
N VAL A 13 27.77 -25.49 11.22
CA VAL A 13 28.27 -25.93 9.91
C VAL A 13 27.19 -26.20 8.86
N LEU A 14 26.51 -25.12 8.45
CA LEU A 14 26.20 -24.87 7.03
C LEU A 14 26.34 -23.37 6.74
N ASN A 15 27.56 -22.83 6.93
CA ASN A 15 28.01 -21.64 6.22
C ASN A 15 28.55 -22.11 4.87
N PHE A 16 27.68 -22.19 3.87
CA PHE A 16 28.12 -22.25 2.49
C PHE A 16 28.21 -20.82 1.96
N SER A 17 29.44 -20.33 1.88
CA SER A 17 29.83 -19.25 0.99
C SER A 17 29.48 -19.63 -0.44
N ALA A 18 28.60 -18.87 -1.06
CA ALA A 18 28.54 -18.76 -2.52
C ALA A 18 28.99 -17.35 -2.88
N CYS A 19 30.30 -17.20 -3.12
CA CYS A 19 30.81 -16.13 -3.97
C CYS A 19 30.31 -16.43 -5.39
N SER A 20 29.23 -15.77 -5.80
CA SER A 20 28.80 -15.75 -7.18
C SER A 20 29.62 -14.70 -7.92
N ASN A 21 30.29 -15.15 -8.98
CA ASN A 21 31.16 -14.38 -9.86
C ASN A 21 30.64 -12.97 -10.21
N ASP A 22 31.54 -12.00 -10.14
CA ASP A 22 31.48 -10.77 -10.92
C ASP A 22 31.53 -11.13 -12.41
N THR A 23 30.36 -11.36 -13.01
CA THR A 23 30.21 -11.23 -14.46
C THR A 23 29.97 -9.76 -14.76
N GLU A 24 31.00 -9.12 -15.28
CA GLU A 24 30.99 -7.83 -15.95
C GLU A 24 29.86 -7.81 -16.99
N ILE A 25 28.73 -7.18 -16.66
CA ILE A 25 27.64 -6.95 -17.62
C ILE A 25 28.06 -5.76 -18.48
N THR A 26 28.72 -6.08 -19.59
CA THR A 26 28.93 -5.17 -20.71
C THR A 26 27.60 -4.56 -21.15
N LYS A 27 27.56 -3.22 -21.13
CA LYS A 27 26.56 -2.35 -21.76
C LYS A 27 26.15 -2.86 -23.15
N GLU A 28 24.85 -3.05 -23.35
CA GLU A 28 24.10 -2.32 -24.38
C GLU A 28 22.66 -2.13 -23.88
N THR A 29 22.40 -0.98 -23.26
CA THR A 29 21.03 -0.52 -23.01
C THR A 29 20.45 -0.11 -24.36
N HIS A 30 19.69 -0.99 -25.01
CA HIS A 30 18.81 -0.60 -26.10
C HIS A 30 17.88 0.50 -25.58
N SER A 31 18.17 1.74 -25.97
CA SER A 31 17.32 2.90 -25.72
C SER A 31 16.03 2.70 -26.51
N LEU A 32 15.01 2.15 -25.85
CA LEU A 32 13.63 2.22 -26.32
C LEU A 32 13.25 3.70 -26.36
N LYS A 33 13.31 4.32 -27.54
CA LYS A 33 12.63 5.58 -27.80
C LYS A 33 11.12 5.33 -27.72
N THR A 34 10.58 5.45 -26.52
CA THR A 34 9.15 5.53 -26.31
C THR A 34 8.66 6.88 -26.82
N ASN A 35 8.12 6.88 -28.05
CA ASN A 35 7.22 7.94 -28.51
C ASN A 35 5.90 7.82 -27.73
N HIS A 36 5.93 8.19 -26.45
CA HIS A 36 4.72 8.46 -25.72
C HIS A 36 4.35 9.91 -25.99
N THR A 37 3.28 10.10 -26.77
CA THR A 37 2.49 11.32 -26.76
C THR A 37 2.03 11.53 -25.32
N ALA A 38 2.82 12.28 -24.56
CA ALA A 38 2.62 12.49 -23.15
C ALA A 38 1.39 13.39 -22.97
N TYR A 39 0.26 12.80 -22.62
CA TYR A 39 -0.71 13.52 -21.81
C TYR A 39 -0.01 13.83 -20.47
N GLN A 40 0.60 15.01 -20.36
CA GLN A 40 1.18 15.51 -19.12
C GLN A 40 0.06 15.67 -18.10
N THR A 41 -0.21 14.61 -17.36
CA THR A 41 -0.95 14.72 -16.10
C THR A 41 0.05 15.33 -15.13
N LEU A 42 -0.15 16.59 -14.74
CA LEU A 42 0.69 17.28 -13.75
C LEU A 42 0.49 16.57 -12.40
N TYR A 43 1.38 15.61 -12.10
CA TYR A 43 1.48 15.06 -10.75
C TYR A 43 2.01 16.16 -9.86
N ALA A 44 1.15 16.60 -8.94
CA ALA A 44 1.49 17.64 -8.01
C ALA A 44 2.46 17.02 -6.99
N GLY A 45 3.65 17.59 -6.80
CA GLY A 45 4.65 17.07 -5.85
C GLY A 45 4.10 16.91 -4.43
N ILE A 46 4.84 16.27 -3.53
CA ILE A 46 4.41 15.96 -2.15
C ILE A 46 3.80 17.19 -1.44
N SER A 47 4.36 18.38 -1.67
CA SER A 47 3.90 19.67 -1.14
C SER A 47 2.47 20.08 -1.53
N SER A 48 1.89 19.40 -2.51
CA SER A 48 0.58 19.71 -3.09
C SER A 48 -0.43 18.56 -2.95
N MET A 49 -0.06 17.51 -2.20
CA MET A 49 -0.98 16.43 -1.84
C MET A 49 -2.07 16.98 -0.92
N LYS A 50 -3.32 16.57 -1.15
CA LYS A 50 -4.45 16.87 -0.26
C LYS A 50 -4.83 15.63 0.52
N GLU A 51 -4.93 15.76 1.85
CA GLU A 51 -5.47 14.69 2.68
C GLU A 51 -6.97 14.51 2.43
N CYS A 52 -7.38 13.31 2.07
CA CYS A 52 -8.77 12.93 1.85
C CYS A 52 -9.39 12.34 3.11
N GLY A 53 -8.58 11.67 3.94
CA GLY A 53 -9.03 11.12 5.20
C GLY A 53 -7.91 10.53 6.02
N ARG A 54 -8.19 10.33 7.30
CA ARG A 54 -7.28 9.75 8.27
C ARG A 54 -8.03 8.99 9.34
N GLY A 55 -7.49 7.86 9.75
CA GLY A 55 -8.02 7.07 10.85
C GLY A 55 -7.41 5.68 10.92
N TYR A 56 -7.89 4.92 11.90
CA TYR A 56 -7.61 3.51 12.06
C TYR A 56 -8.34 2.71 10.99
N VAL A 57 -7.64 1.73 10.40
CA VAL A 57 -8.22 0.83 9.42
C VAL A 57 -9.17 -0.13 10.13
N VAL A 58 -10.44 -0.08 9.75
CA VAL A 58 -11.51 -0.96 10.27
C VAL A 58 -11.77 -2.12 9.31
N GLY A 59 -11.62 -1.86 8.02
CA GLY A 59 -11.81 -2.87 6.99
C GLY A 59 -11.18 -2.48 5.67
N VAL A 60 -10.91 -3.49 4.85
CA VAL A 60 -10.42 -3.34 3.49
C VAL A 60 -11.23 -4.27 2.60
N TRP A 61 -11.72 -3.77 1.48
CA TRP A 61 -12.39 -4.57 0.46
C TRP A 61 -11.56 -4.51 -0.80
N SER A 62 -11.01 -5.65 -1.23
CA SER A 62 -10.38 -5.83 -2.54
C SER A 62 -11.22 -6.78 -3.37
N ASN A 63 -11.34 -6.50 -4.68
CA ASN A 63 -12.24 -7.11 -5.67
C ASN A 63 -13.49 -6.27 -5.99
N ALA A 64 -13.29 -5.01 -6.37
CA ALA A 64 -14.28 -4.23 -7.06
C ALA A 64 -14.06 -4.35 -8.57
N ASN A 65 -15.03 -4.97 -9.26
CA ASN A 65 -14.98 -5.25 -10.69
C ASN A 65 -14.59 -4.00 -11.49
N ARG A 66 -13.38 -3.97 -12.07
CA ARG A 66 -12.84 -3.07 -13.13
C ARG A 66 -12.96 -1.53 -12.96
N TRP A 67 -13.55 -1.02 -11.87
CA TRP A 67 -14.03 0.38 -11.77
C TRP A 67 -13.59 1.08 -10.46
N ASN A 68 -12.32 0.90 -10.06
CA ASN A 68 -11.69 1.14 -8.74
C ASN A 68 -11.65 -0.16 -7.93
N GLU A 69 -10.50 -0.84 -7.90
CA GLU A 69 -10.40 -2.26 -7.52
C GLU A 69 -10.61 -2.56 -6.04
N TRP A 70 -10.48 -1.55 -5.18
CA TRP A 70 -10.58 -1.74 -3.74
C TRP A 70 -10.90 -0.45 -2.97
N ALA A 71 -11.39 -0.62 -1.75
CA ALA A 71 -11.77 0.43 -0.81
C ALA A 71 -11.25 0.12 0.61
N VAL A 72 -11.18 1.14 1.44
CA VAL A 72 -10.79 1.05 2.85
C VAL A 72 -11.78 1.80 3.72
N TRP A 73 -12.15 1.24 4.87
CA TRP A 73 -12.93 1.92 5.89
C TRP A 73 -12.01 2.40 7.00
N LEU A 74 -12.10 3.69 7.32
CA LEU A 74 -11.35 4.31 8.40
C LEU A 74 -12.29 4.83 9.49
N SER A 75 -11.92 4.63 10.76
CA SER A 75 -12.56 5.22 11.94
C SER A 75 -11.53 6.05 12.69
N LYS A 76 -11.94 7.19 13.25
CA LYS A 76 -11.08 8.02 14.10
C LYS A 76 -10.97 7.46 15.50
N THR A 77 -11.98 6.70 15.95
CA THR A 77 -12.10 6.21 17.33
C THR A 77 -11.40 4.88 17.58
N GLY A 78 -11.14 4.08 16.55
CA GLY A 78 -10.40 2.82 16.70
C GLY A 78 -10.55 1.84 15.53
N ARG A 79 -10.01 0.63 15.67
CA ARG A 79 -10.02 -0.43 14.63
C ARG A 79 -11.24 -1.36 14.67
N SER A 80 -12.40 -0.88 15.14
CA SER A 80 -13.57 -1.74 15.37
C SER A 80 -14.70 -1.39 14.41
N TRP A 81 -15.35 -2.42 13.85
CA TRP A 81 -16.59 -2.26 13.07
C TRP A 81 -17.77 -1.75 13.89
N ASN A 82 -17.69 -1.86 15.23
CA ASN A 82 -18.70 -1.30 16.13
C ASN A 82 -18.58 0.23 16.27
N ASN A 83 -17.56 0.84 15.67
CA ASN A 83 -17.39 2.27 15.68
C ASN A 83 -18.34 2.94 14.69
N ASN A 84 -19.22 3.81 15.19
CA ASN A 84 -20.23 4.50 14.40
C ASN A 84 -19.67 5.60 13.49
N ASP A 85 -18.36 5.85 13.51
CA ASP A 85 -17.68 6.88 12.73
C ASP A 85 -16.87 6.34 11.54
N ALA A 86 -17.00 5.04 11.23
CA ALA A 86 -16.33 4.43 10.09
C ALA A 86 -16.79 5.04 8.76
N LYS A 87 -15.86 5.48 7.92
CA LYS A 87 -16.11 6.05 6.59
C LYS A 87 -15.34 5.28 5.54
N ILE A 88 -15.96 5.08 4.38
CA ILE A 88 -15.34 4.41 3.23
C ILE A 88 -14.51 5.41 2.41
N TYR A 89 -13.41 4.91 1.87
CA TYR A 89 -12.50 5.62 0.98
C TYR A 89 -12.14 4.71 -0.18
N TRP A 90 -12.16 5.25 -1.39
CA TRP A 90 -12.02 4.46 -2.62
C TRP A 90 -10.65 4.67 -3.27
N SER A 91 -10.00 3.61 -3.74
CA SER A 91 -8.79 3.79 -4.54
C SER A 91 -9.11 4.41 -5.90
N TYR A 92 -8.25 5.30 -6.44
CA TYR A 92 -8.28 5.60 -7.88
C TYR A 92 -7.64 4.47 -8.68
N SER A 93 -7.91 4.45 -9.98
CA SER A 93 -7.30 3.51 -10.94
C SER A 93 -5.77 3.41 -10.91
N LYS A 94 -5.02 4.36 -10.33
CA LYS A 94 -3.55 4.26 -10.19
C LYS A 94 -3.06 3.47 -8.96
N LEU A 95 -3.96 3.13 -8.05
CA LEU A 95 -3.69 2.27 -6.90
C LEU A 95 -4.23 0.84 -7.11
N ARG A 96 -4.50 0.45 -8.35
CA ARG A 96 -4.78 -0.95 -8.71
C ARG A 96 -3.68 -1.87 -8.18
N THR A 97 -4.07 -3.00 -7.61
CA THR A 97 -3.13 -3.92 -6.94
C THR A 97 -2.23 -4.69 -7.90
N ASP A 98 -2.47 -4.56 -9.21
CA ASP A 98 -1.59 -5.09 -10.25
C ASP A 98 -0.30 -4.24 -10.42
N TYR A 99 -0.32 -2.98 -10.00
CA TYR A 99 0.84 -2.07 -10.01
C TYR A 99 1.53 -2.01 -8.66
N ASP A 100 2.85 -1.80 -8.66
CA ASP A 100 3.65 -1.77 -7.43
C ASP A 100 3.24 -0.64 -6.48
N SER A 101 2.80 0.51 -7.00
CA SER A 101 2.21 1.59 -6.21
C SER A 101 0.98 1.14 -5.42
N GLY A 102 0.07 0.40 -6.08
CA GLY A 102 -1.13 -0.15 -5.46
C GLY A 102 -0.80 -1.24 -4.44
N LYS A 103 0.13 -2.16 -4.76
CA LYS A 103 0.61 -3.18 -3.82
C LYS A 103 1.21 -2.56 -2.57
N ASN A 104 2.04 -1.53 -2.73
CA ASN A 104 2.66 -0.82 -1.61
C ASN A 104 1.60 -0.11 -0.73
N ALA A 105 0.68 0.62 -1.35
CA ALA A 105 -0.43 1.26 -0.63
C ALA A 105 -1.28 0.23 0.14
N TYR A 106 -1.66 -0.87 -0.53
CA TYR A 106 -2.43 -1.94 0.06
C TYR A 106 -1.69 -2.62 1.23
N ALA A 107 -0.42 -2.96 1.05
CA ALA A 107 0.44 -3.52 2.10
C ALA A 107 0.60 -2.57 3.29
N THR A 108 0.76 -1.27 3.03
CA THR A 108 0.85 -0.23 4.07
C THR A 108 -0.42 -0.17 4.91
N ILE A 109 -1.60 -0.23 4.28
CA ILE A 109 -2.89 -0.25 4.97
C ILE A 109 -3.06 -1.51 5.80
N LEU A 110 -2.74 -2.69 5.25
CA LEU A 110 -2.81 -3.94 5.98
C LEU A 110 -1.85 -3.97 7.18
N ALA A 111 -0.63 -3.45 7.00
CA ALA A 111 0.34 -3.32 8.07
C ALA A 111 -0.18 -2.40 9.18
N ALA A 112 -0.74 -1.23 8.82
CA ALA A 112 -1.33 -0.29 9.78
C ALA A 112 -2.54 -0.89 10.52
N GLN A 113 -3.39 -1.63 9.80
CA GLN A 113 -4.52 -2.36 10.39
C GLN A 113 -4.03 -3.36 11.45
N ALA A 114 -3.03 -4.16 11.11
CA ALA A 114 -2.46 -5.16 12.02
C ALA A 114 -1.79 -4.51 13.24
N SER A 115 -1.03 -3.43 13.02
CA SER A 115 -0.22 -2.79 14.04
C SER A 115 -0.99 -1.85 14.97
N GLY A 116 -2.24 -1.49 14.66
CA GLY A 116 -2.95 -0.50 15.46
C GLY A 116 -2.66 0.94 15.05
N GLN A 117 -2.05 1.17 13.89
CA GLN A 117 -1.69 2.50 13.43
C GLN A 117 -2.82 3.13 12.62
N MET A 118 -2.81 4.47 12.56
CA MET A 118 -3.64 5.19 11.62
C MET A 118 -2.97 5.21 10.24
N VAL A 119 -3.78 5.39 9.22
CA VAL A 119 -3.32 5.78 7.89
C VAL A 119 -3.87 7.15 7.55
N ALA A 120 -3.09 7.93 6.80
CA ALA A 120 -3.56 9.11 6.10
C ALA A 120 -3.62 8.79 4.60
N LEU A 121 -4.76 9.11 3.99
CA LEU A 121 -5.06 8.89 2.58
C LEU A 121 -5.00 10.23 1.86
N PHE A 122 -4.30 10.27 0.74
CA PHE A 122 -4.03 11.50 0.01
C PHE A 122 -4.44 11.41 -1.45
N ASP A 123 -4.69 12.59 -2.03
CA ASP A 123 -4.82 12.81 -3.47
C ASP A 123 -3.74 13.78 -3.94
N ASP A 124 -2.82 13.28 -4.75
CA ASP A 124 -1.72 14.01 -5.40
C ASP A 124 -2.04 14.49 -6.83
N GLN A 125 -3.27 14.27 -7.32
CA GLN A 125 -3.70 14.77 -8.63
C GLN A 125 -4.32 16.18 -8.53
N TRP A 126 -4.15 16.96 -9.58
CA TRP A 126 -4.80 18.25 -9.80
C TRP A 126 -5.57 18.22 -11.12
N PRO A 127 -6.77 18.81 -11.26
CA PRO A 127 -7.51 19.65 -10.29
C PRO A 127 -8.56 18.92 -9.44
N ALA A 128 -8.83 17.63 -9.70
CA ALA A 128 -9.87 16.87 -9.03
C ALA A 128 -9.29 16.15 -7.80
N ARG A 129 -9.50 16.72 -6.60
CA ARG A 129 -8.90 16.23 -5.35
C ARG A 129 -9.92 15.65 -4.38
N CYS A 130 -9.75 14.39 -4.03
CA CYS A 130 -10.62 13.61 -3.14
C CYS A 130 -12.05 13.47 -3.67
N ASN A 131 -12.19 13.15 -4.96
CA ASN A 131 -13.48 12.99 -5.62
C ASN A 131 -14.35 11.96 -4.90
N THR A 132 -15.66 12.19 -4.88
CA THR A 132 -16.58 11.24 -4.26
C THR A 132 -16.97 10.14 -5.23
N TRP A 133 -16.97 8.89 -4.77
CA TRP A 133 -17.37 7.70 -5.52
C TRP A 133 -18.27 6.79 -4.69
N GLY A 134 -19.11 5.99 -5.35
CA GLY A 134 -20.05 5.05 -4.72
C GLY A 134 -21.48 5.56 -4.72
N SER A 135 -22.35 4.88 -3.96
CA SER A 135 -23.77 5.25 -3.84
C SER A 135 -24.28 4.97 -2.43
N GLY A 136 -25.10 5.88 -1.90
CA GLY A 136 -25.72 5.73 -0.57
C GLY A 136 -24.66 5.60 0.53
N LEU A 137 -24.77 4.57 1.36
CA LEU A 137 -23.84 4.35 2.48
C LEU A 137 -22.40 3.99 2.06
N TYR A 138 -22.19 3.65 0.78
CA TYR A 138 -20.88 3.33 0.23
C TYR A 138 -20.24 4.51 -0.53
N GLU A 139 -20.87 5.68 -0.46
CA GLU A 139 -20.31 6.90 -1.01
C GLU A 139 -19.12 7.38 -0.15
N GLY A 140 -17.99 7.70 -0.79
CA GLY A 140 -16.80 8.14 -0.08
C GLY A 140 -15.75 8.77 -0.98
N PRO A 141 -14.82 9.55 -0.42
CA PRO A 141 -13.78 10.21 -1.19
C PRO A 141 -12.74 9.21 -1.70
N GLN A 142 -12.21 9.51 -2.88
CA GLN A 142 -11.19 8.73 -3.53
C GLN A 142 -9.79 9.17 -3.09
N PHE A 143 -8.85 8.24 -3.07
CA PHE A 143 -7.46 8.48 -2.70
C PHE A 143 -6.53 7.68 -3.61
N ASN A 144 -5.30 8.15 -3.64
CA ASN A 144 -4.40 7.89 -4.74
C ASN A 144 -2.95 7.71 -4.23
N SER A 145 -2.73 8.01 -2.94
CA SER A 145 -1.50 7.82 -2.18
C SER A 145 -1.83 7.56 -0.70
N VAL A 146 -0.96 6.84 0.02
CA VAL A 146 -1.18 6.42 1.41
C VAL A 146 0.09 6.64 2.23
N GLN A 147 -0.08 7.06 3.48
CA GLN A 147 0.98 7.13 4.47
C GLN A 147 0.56 6.46 5.77
N ALA A 148 1.39 5.59 6.32
CA ALA A 148 1.24 5.14 7.70
C ALA A 148 1.55 6.29 8.66
N TRP A 149 0.67 6.52 9.63
CA TRP A 149 0.81 7.61 10.59
C TRP A 149 1.04 7.07 11.99
N PHE A 150 2.15 7.52 12.59
CA PHE A 150 2.56 7.19 13.94
C PHE A 150 2.28 8.41 14.82
N PRO A 151 1.42 8.30 15.85
CA PRO A 151 1.21 9.38 16.82
C PRO A 151 2.46 9.71 17.63
#